data_AF-A0ABD3DVG4-F1
#
_entry.id   AF-A0ABD3DVG4-F1
#
_cell.length_a   1.000
_cell.length_b   1.000
_cell.length_c   1.000
_cell.angle_alpha   90.00
_cell.angle_beta   90.00
_cell.angle_gamma   90.00
#
_symmetry.space_group_name_H-M   'P 1'
#
loop_
_entity.id
_entity.type
_entity.pdbx_description
1 polymer ?
#
loop_
_entity_poly.entity_id
_entity_poly.type
_entity_poly.pdbx_seq_one_letter_code
_entity_poly.pdbx_strand_id
1 'polypeptide(L)' 'MNYNEESDDYDSDEDNTVRKPMMKEKIESLRQLILNCDKNDTTSTIDNAISYLKTLQYEVQGGGIQ' A
#
# COMPACT_ATOMS: atom_id res chain seq x y z
N MET A 1 -19.59 -46.66 18.44
CA MET A 1 -19.14 -45.26 18.56
C MET A 1 -18.15 -45.06 17.42
N ASN A 2 -18.61 -44.53 16.29
CA ASN A 2 -17.76 -44.26 15.13
C ASN A 2 -17.49 -42.76 15.13
N TYR A 3 -16.29 -42.36 15.53
CA TYR A 3 -15.85 -40.98 15.45
C TYR A 3 -15.48 -40.74 13.99
N ASN A 4 -16.39 -40.16 13.22
CA ASN A 4 -16.01 -39.59 11.93
C ASN A 4 -15.13 -38.38 12.24
N GLU A 5 -13.85 -38.45 11.84
CA GLU A 5 -12.89 -37.35 11.88
C GLU A 5 -13.38 -36.25 10.92
N GLU A 6 -13.97 -35.21 11.49
CA GLU A 6 -14.25 -33.97 10.79
C GLU A 6 -12.91 -33.24 10.65
N SER A 7 -12.36 -33.24 9.43
CA SER A 7 -11.11 -32.56 9.10
C SER A 7 -11.39 -31.06 9.00
N ASP A 8 -11.10 -30.33 10.07
CA ASP A 8 -11.12 -28.87 10.07
C ASP A 8 -9.95 -28.35 9.23
N ASP A 9 -10.22 -28.05 7.96
CA ASP A 9 -9.38 -27.18 7.14
C ASP A 9 -9.40 -25.77 7.76
N TYR A 10 -8.47 -25.51 8.69
CA TYR A 10 -8.19 -24.15 9.16
C TYR A 10 -7.56 -23.37 8.00
N ASP A 11 -8.39 -22.67 7.24
CA ASP A 11 -7.95 -21.54 6.42
C ASP A 11 -7.28 -20.52 7.35
N SER A 12 -5.97 -20.32 7.19
CA SER A 12 -5.16 -19.45 8.05
C SER A 12 -5.54 -17.98 7.85
N ASP A 13 -6.59 -17.55 8.53
CA ASP A 13 -7.05 -16.15 8.63
C ASP A 13 -5.94 -15.21 9.14
N GLU A 14 -4.93 -15.76 9.81
CA GLU A 14 -3.81 -15.04 10.40
C GLU A 14 -3.04 -14.21 9.35
N ASP A 15 -2.81 -14.75 8.14
CA ASP A 15 -2.11 -14.03 7.07
C ASP A 15 -2.93 -12.85 6.49
N ASN A 16 -4.26 -12.91 6.55
CA ASN A 16 -5.13 -11.80 6.13
C ASN A 16 -5.20 -10.69 7.20
N THR A 17 -5.15 -11.08 8.49
CA THR A 17 -5.20 -10.14 9.62
C THR A 17 -3.96 -9.27 9.73
N VAL A 18 -2.80 -9.73 9.24
CA VAL A 18 -1.53 -8.98 9.27
C VAL A 18 -1.32 -8.17 7.99
N ARG A 19 -1.63 -8.73 6.81
CA ARG A 19 -1.34 -8.05 5.54
C ARG A 19 -2.15 -6.76 5.32
N LYS A 20 -3.42 -6.75 5.74
CA LYS A 20 -4.30 -5.58 5.63
C LYS A 20 -3.84 -4.35 6.44
N PRO A 21 -3.54 -4.45 7.75
CA PRO A 21 -3.07 -3.30 8.52
C PRO A 21 -1.71 -2.80 8.03
N MET A 22 -0.79 -3.70 7.67
CA MET A 22 0.51 -3.31 7.10
C MET A 22 0.35 -2.50 5.81
N MET A 23 -0.58 -2.86 4.94
CA MET A 23 -0.85 -2.09 3.72
C MET A 23 -1.40 -0.71 4.06
N LYS A 24 -2.33 -0.63 5.03
CA LYS A 24 -2.91 0.65 5.46
C LYS A 24 -1.87 1.62 6.01
N GLU A 25 -0.95 1.14 6.86
CA GLU A 25 0.14 1.95 7.41
C GLU A 25 1.07 2.50 6.32
N LYS A 26 1.39 1.68 5.31
CA LYS A 26 2.18 2.11 4.16
C LYS A 26 1.48 3.20 3.35
N ILE A 27 0.16 3.08 3.14
CA ILE A 27 -0.63 4.11 2.45
C ILE A 27 -0.68 5.41 3.24
N GLU A 28 -0.87 5.35 4.56
CA GLU A 28 -0.84 6.55 5.40
C GLU A 28 0.55 7.22 5.40
N SER A 29 1.62 6.41 5.41
CA SER A 29 2.98 6.94 5.30
C SER A 29 3.20 7.67 3.97
N LEU A 30 2.68 7.13 2.86
CA LEU A 30 2.74 7.81 1.56
C LEU A 30 1.99 9.14 1.57
N ARG A 31 0.79 9.20 2.16
CA ARG A 31 0.01 10.44 2.26
C ARG A 31 0.76 11.56 2.98
N GLN A 32 1.52 11.22 4.02
CA GLN A 32 2.31 12.20 4.78
C GLN A 32 3.52 12.73 4.01
N LEU A 33 4.07 11.95 3.08
CA LEU A 33 5.29 12.29 2.34
C LEU A 33 5.00 13.04 1.02
N ILE A 34 3.81 12.88 0.45
CA ILE A 34 3.47 13.43 -0.87
C ILE A 34 2.74 14.76 -0.70
N LEU A 35 3.27 15.83 -1.30
CA LEU A 35 2.62 17.13 -1.36
C LEU A 35 1.23 17.02 -2.02
N ASN A 36 0.21 17.65 -1.41
CA ASN A 36 -1.17 17.70 -1.92
C ASN A 36 -1.83 16.34 -2.18
N CYS A 37 -1.52 15.31 -1.37
CA CYS A 37 -2.19 14.02 -1.46
C CYS A 37 -3.61 14.05 -0.86
N ASP A 38 -4.52 14.79 -1.48
CA ASP A 38 -5.88 15.03 -0.96
C ASP A 38 -6.93 14.07 -1.52
N LYS A 39 -6.65 12.76 -1.44
CA LYS A 39 -7.60 11.73 -1.87
C LYS A 39 -7.62 10.56 -0.89
N ASN A 40 -8.79 10.33 -0.30
CA ASN A 40 -9.06 9.26 0.66
C ASN A 40 -8.97 7.85 0.07
N ASP A 41 -8.74 7.71 -1.24
CA ASP A 41 -8.61 6.42 -1.93
C ASP A 41 -7.15 5.97 -2.11
N THR A 42 -6.93 4.67 -1.99
CA THR A 42 -5.63 4.01 -2.08
C THR A 42 -5.00 4.14 -3.47
N THR A 43 -5.78 3.92 -4.52
CA THR A 43 -5.29 3.98 -5.92
C THR A 43 -4.79 5.38 -6.23
N SER A 44 -5.59 6.38 -5.87
CA SER A 44 -5.21 7.79 -6.05
C SER A 44 -3.95 8.17 -5.27
N THR A 45 -3.78 7.65 -4.04
CA THR A 45 -2.57 7.89 -3.24
C THR A 45 -1.32 7.35 -3.94
N ILE A 46 -1.43 6.15 -4.53
CA ILE A 46 -0.33 5.51 -5.26
C ILE A 46 0.00 6.29 -6.54
N ASP A 47 -1.00 6.71 -7.32
CA ASP A 47 -0.79 7.49 -8.55
C ASP A 47 -0.09 8.83 -8.28
N ASN A 48 -0.51 9.50 -7.20
CA ASN A 48 0.12 10.74 -6.74
C ASN A 48 1.57 10.48 -6.30
N ALA A 49 1.84 9.36 -5.62
CA ALA A 49 3.19 8.98 -5.18
C ALA A 49 4.13 8.79 -6.37
N ILE A 50 3.68 8.04 -7.38
CA ILE A 50 4.44 7.76 -8.60
C ILE A 50 4.74 9.07 -9.33
N SER A 51 3.75 9.95 -9.45
CA SER A 51 3.91 11.25 -10.12
C SER A 51 4.92 12.13 -9.38
N TYR A 52 4.81 12.22 -8.05
CA TYR A 52 5.72 12.99 -7.22
C TYR A 52 7.17 12.50 -7.33
N LEU A 53 7.39 11.18 -7.29
CA LEU A 53 8.72 10.59 -7.44
C LEU A 53 9.32 10.86 -8.82
N LYS A 54 8.51 10.84 -9.89
CA LYS A 54 8.98 11.22 -11.24
C LYS A 54 9.40 12.67 -11.31
N THR A 55 8.65 13.58 -10.67
CA THR A 55 9.01 15.00 -10.58
C THR A 55 10.34 15.17 -9.83
N LEU A 56 10.48 14.55 -8.65
CA LEU A 56 11.73 14.60 -7.90
C LEU A 56 12.91 14.01 -8.68
N GLN A 57 12.69 12.91 -9.40
CA GLN A 57 13.70 12.30 -10.26
C GLN A 57 14.15 13.27 -11.36
N TYR A 58 13.20 13.96 -11.99
CA TYR A 58 13.49 14.97 -13.00
C TYR A 58 14.26 16.17 -12.44
N GLU A 59 13.87 16.67 -11.27
CA GLU A 59 14.55 17.78 -10.59
C GLU A 59 15.99 17.42 -10.20
N VAL A 60 16.21 16.23 -9.65
CA VAL A 60 17.54 15.75 -9.22
C VAL A 60 18.45 15.43 -10.41
N GLN A 61 17.90 14.92 -11.51
CA GLN A 61 18.67 14.64 -12.74
C GLN A 61 19.01 15.89 -13.56
N GLY A 62 18.68 17.10 -13.05
CA GLY A 62 19.03 18.34 -13.72
C GLY A 62 18.09 18.69 -14.88
N GLY A 63 16.81 18.30 -14.81
CA GLY A 63 15.79 18.69 -15.78
C GLY A 63 15.50 20.21 -15.86
N GLY A 64 16.24 21.04 -15.13
CA GLY A 64 16.15 22.50 -15.23
C GLY A 64 17.18 23.06 -16.22
N ILE A 65 16.65 23.78 -17.23
CA ILE A 65 17.30 24.69 -18.19
C ILE A 65 17.90 24.02 -19.45
N GLN A 66 17.10 24.05 -20.53
CA GLN A 66 17.60 24.42 -21.86
C GLN A 66 17.23 25.88 -22.12
#